data_AF-A0A9N9F0Y9-F1
#
_entry.id   AF-A0A9N9F0Y9-F1
#
_cell.length_a   1.000
_cell.length_b   1.000
_cell.length_c   1.000
_cell.angle_alpha   90.00
_cell.angle_beta   90.00
_cell.angle_gamma   90.00
#
_symmetry.space_group_name_H-M   'P 1'
#
loop_
_entity.id
_entity.type
_entity.pdbx_description
1 polymer ?
#
loop_
_entity_poly.entity_id
_entity_poly.type
_entity_poly.pdbx_seq_one_letter_code
_entity_poly.pdbx_strand_id
1 'polypeptide(L)'
;MSAEENITRNPPADCTDDTCPINFTSQPTLDADKKDCANDPILSRITLYDCNGNKVPTSEVENKIIGFYVGASWCPPCRLFAPRLCAFLEDNRSSFAVIHVSLDHSESAFEEYTYAKPWYNIPYDLPIRESLVREWKVSTIPALLIYNPMTHQTITTWGRTAVMKNPQGCLEEWKQNRHGVGWIQLIRGNEIAVLIWVGLIYFCAYYIYQLFVL
;
A
#
# COMPACT_ATOMS: atom_id res chain seq x y z
N MET A 1 9.36 16.54 75.66
CA MET A 1 9.21 16.92 74.24
C MET A 1 10.43 16.39 73.54
N SER A 2 10.21 15.31 72.81
CA SER A 2 11.07 14.14 72.77
C SER A 2 12.17 14.25 71.73
N ALA A 3 13.36 13.82 72.14
CA ALA A 3 14.46 13.41 71.28
C ALA A 3 14.28 11.93 70.85
N GLU A 4 15.27 11.46 70.09
CA GLU A 4 15.60 10.06 69.74
C GLU A 4 14.89 9.52 68.49
N GLU A 5 15.54 9.07 67.42
CA GLU A 5 16.67 8.14 67.18
C GLU A 5 16.10 6.91 66.46
N ASN A 6 16.82 6.47 65.42
CA ASN A 6 17.25 5.08 65.24
C ASN A 6 16.48 4.09 64.33
N ILE A 7 17.35 3.28 63.69
CA ILE A 7 17.21 1.88 63.25
C ILE A 7 16.90 1.64 61.76
N THR A 8 18.01 1.66 61.02
CA THR A 8 18.44 0.70 59.99
C THR A 8 17.88 -0.72 60.12
N ARG A 9 17.49 -1.35 58.98
CA ARG A 9 17.68 -2.81 58.75
C ARG A 9 17.90 -3.10 57.26
N ASN A 10 19.11 -3.50 56.91
CA ASN A 10 19.40 -4.53 55.88
C ASN A 10 19.68 -5.84 56.64
N PRO A 11 19.89 -7.01 56.01
CA PRO A 11 19.33 -7.67 54.81
C PRO A 11 18.78 -9.09 55.22
N PRO A 12 18.61 -10.12 54.33
CA PRO A 12 19.75 -10.91 53.88
C PRO A 12 19.69 -11.37 52.41
N ALA A 13 20.84 -11.77 51.92
CA ALA A 13 21.02 -12.50 50.67
C ALA A 13 20.52 -13.96 50.77
N ASP A 14 20.37 -14.55 49.59
CA ASP A 14 20.60 -15.97 49.26
C ASP A 14 19.39 -16.91 49.29
N CYS A 15 18.92 -17.29 48.10
CA CYS A 15 18.60 -18.69 47.76
C CYS A 15 18.91 -18.91 46.27
N THR A 16 20.00 -19.62 45.98
CA THR A 16 20.18 -20.39 44.75
C THR A 16 19.20 -21.57 44.73
N ASP A 17 18.58 -21.89 43.58
CA ASP A 17 18.43 -23.29 43.13
C ASP A 17 17.97 -23.36 41.67
N ASP A 18 18.78 -24.04 40.85
CA ASP A 18 18.52 -24.40 39.47
C ASP A 18 17.84 -25.78 39.43
N THR A 19 16.53 -25.82 39.13
CA THR A 19 15.89 -27.05 38.62
C THR A 19 14.95 -26.73 37.45
N CYS A 20 15.45 -26.93 36.23
CA CYS A 20 14.68 -26.91 34.98
C CYS A 20 14.02 -28.30 34.79
N PRO A 21 12.77 -28.44 34.27
CA PRO A 21 12.60 -28.52 32.81
C PRO A 21 11.23 -28.06 32.20
N ILE A 22 11.28 -27.81 30.89
CA ILE A 22 10.21 -27.86 29.85
C ILE A 22 9.05 -26.84 29.80
N ASN A 23 9.13 -25.99 28.76
CA ASN A 23 8.08 -25.47 27.87
C ASN A 23 6.61 -25.48 28.34
N PHE A 24 6.07 -24.27 28.56
CA PHE A 24 4.69 -23.97 28.24
C PHE A 24 4.66 -22.79 27.27
N THR A 25 4.18 -23.08 26.07
CA THR A 25 4.05 -22.18 24.92
C THR A 25 3.25 -20.94 25.31
N SER A 26 3.91 -19.78 25.43
CA SER A 26 3.19 -18.50 25.40
C SER A 26 2.84 -18.19 23.95
N GLN A 27 1.53 -18.13 23.69
CA GLN A 27 0.97 -17.67 22.44
C GLN A 27 1.48 -16.25 22.14
N PRO A 28 1.77 -15.89 20.87
CA PRO A 28 2.05 -14.52 20.51
C PRO A 28 0.81 -13.67 20.81
N THR A 29 0.94 -12.70 21.71
CA THR A 29 -0.05 -11.64 21.87
C THR A 29 -0.08 -10.80 20.60
N LEU A 30 -1.29 -10.40 20.18
CA LEU A 30 -1.57 -9.57 19.00
C LEU A 30 -1.13 -8.10 19.19
N ASP A 31 0.06 -7.88 19.72
CA ASP A 31 0.63 -6.55 20.02
C ASP A 31 1.99 -6.33 19.35
N ALA A 32 2.35 -7.15 18.35
CA ALA A 32 3.57 -6.96 17.59
C ALA A 32 3.39 -5.89 16.50
N ASP A 33 4.35 -4.95 16.47
CA ASP A 33 4.71 -4.07 15.35
C ASP A 33 3.96 -2.73 15.20
N LYS A 34 4.05 -1.87 16.22
CA LYS A 34 4.07 -0.42 15.94
C LYS A 34 5.49 -0.01 15.57
N LYS A 35 5.83 -0.16 14.28
CA LYS A 35 7.08 0.34 13.72
C LYS A 35 7.00 1.86 13.61
N ASP A 36 7.92 2.57 14.28
CA ASP A 36 7.91 4.04 14.33
C ASP A 36 8.04 4.66 12.93
N CYS A 37 7.09 5.53 12.58
CA CYS A 37 7.06 6.33 11.35
C CYS A 37 8.31 7.20 11.14
N ALA A 38 9.07 7.47 12.21
CA ALA A 38 10.33 8.22 12.17
C ALA A 38 11.40 7.55 11.29
N ASN A 39 11.33 6.22 11.11
CA ASN A 39 12.30 5.45 10.35
C ASN A 39 11.77 4.95 8.99
N ASP A 40 10.60 5.43 8.55
CA ASP A 40 10.06 5.09 7.23
C ASP A 40 10.89 5.79 6.13
N PRO A 41 11.46 5.05 5.16
CA PRO A 41 12.36 5.62 4.15
C PRO A 41 11.67 6.59 3.17
N ILE A 42 10.35 6.57 3.06
CA ILE A 42 9.58 7.43 2.14
C ILE A 42 8.82 8.48 2.94
N LEU A 43 8.03 8.07 3.95
CA LEU A 43 7.16 8.96 4.72
C LEU A 43 7.95 9.98 5.56
N SER A 44 9.16 9.65 6.02
CA SER A 44 10.02 10.61 6.74
C SER A 44 10.53 11.78 5.87
N ARG A 45 10.49 11.63 4.53
CA ARG A 45 11.01 12.62 3.57
C ARG A 45 9.95 13.55 3.00
N ILE A 46 8.67 13.32 3.30
CA ILE A 46 7.55 14.04 2.69
C ILE A 46 6.74 14.80 3.74
N THR A 47 6.01 15.80 3.27
CA THR A 47 4.95 16.46 4.05
C THR A 47 3.63 16.30 3.32
N LEU A 48 2.55 16.09 4.06
CA LEU A 48 1.24 15.81 3.50
C LEU A 48 0.28 16.96 3.77
N TYR A 49 -0.57 17.24 2.78
CA TYR A 49 -1.65 18.20 2.86
C TYR A 49 -2.95 17.55 2.40
N ASP A 50 -4.07 17.92 3.03
CA ASP A 50 -5.39 17.52 2.56
C ASP A 50 -5.83 18.32 1.32
N CYS A 51 -7.04 18.08 0.83
CA CYS A 51 -7.60 18.81 -0.32
C CYS A 51 -8.04 20.24 0.00
N ASN A 52 -8.00 20.66 1.26
CA ASN A 52 -8.28 22.02 1.71
C ASN A 52 -6.99 22.84 1.93
N GLY A 53 -5.81 22.24 1.72
CA GLY A 53 -4.52 22.88 1.97
C GLY A 53 -4.11 22.88 3.44
N ASN A 54 -4.71 22.04 4.29
CA ASN A 54 -4.27 21.86 5.66
C ASN A 54 -3.15 20.82 5.73
N LYS A 55 -2.10 21.12 6.50
CA LYS A 55 -1.03 20.16 6.77
C LYS A 55 -1.53 19.00 7.63
N VAL A 56 -1.21 17.77 7.23
CA VAL A 56 -1.62 16.53 7.88
C VAL A 56 -0.39 15.74 8.31
N PRO A 57 -0.34 15.18 9.54
CA PRO A 57 0.76 14.31 9.96
C PRO A 57 0.74 12.98 9.19
N THR A 58 1.92 12.40 8.94
CA THR A 58 2.06 11.12 8.24
C THR A 58 1.48 9.93 9.03
N SER A 59 1.26 10.10 10.34
CA SER A 59 0.59 9.11 11.19
C SER A 59 -0.86 8.80 10.77
N GLU A 60 -1.51 9.68 10.01
CA GLU A 60 -2.87 9.43 9.47
C GLU A 60 -2.92 8.35 8.39
N VAL A 61 -1.76 8.00 7.82
CA VAL A 61 -1.64 7.04 6.71
C VAL A 61 -0.70 5.87 7.01
N GLU A 62 0.02 5.90 8.13
CA GLU A 62 1.04 4.89 8.47
C GLU A 62 0.48 3.48 8.68
N ASN A 63 -0.80 3.37 9.07
CA ASN A 63 -1.49 2.10 9.29
C ASN A 63 -2.31 1.63 8.08
N LYS A 64 -2.12 2.25 6.90
CA LYS A 64 -2.87 1.97 5.68
C LYS A 64 -1.94 1.53 4.55
N ILE A 65 -2.49 0.80 3.59
CA ILE A 65 -1.82 0.66 2.29
C ILE A 65 -1.86 2.03 1.60
N ILE A 66 -0.72 2.47 1.09
CA ILE A 66 -0.58 3.79 0.45
C ILE A 66 -0.45 3.60 -1.06
N GLY A 67 -1.30 4.31 -1.81
CA GLY A 67 -1.16 4.52 -3.23
C GLY A 67 -0.49 5.86 -3.51
N PHE A 68 0.78 5.87 -3.93
CA PHE A 68 1.41 7.06 -4.48
C PHE A 68 0.96 7.26 -5.92
N TYR A 69 0.04 8.20 -6.10
CA TYR A 69 -0.56 8.51 -7.39
C TYR A 69 0.25 9.57 -8.11
N VAL A 70 0.95 9.21 -9.19
CA VAL A 70 1.67 10.14 -10.05
C VAL A 70 0.76 10.52 -11.22
N GLY A 71 0.42 11.80 -11.32
CA GLY A 71 -0.53 12.31 -12.31
C GLY A 71 -0.43 13.81 -12.54
N ALA A 72 -1.21 14.32 -13.49
CA ALA A 72 -1.30 15.75 -13.78
C ALA A 72 -2.64 16.11 -14.44
N SER A 73 -3.04 17.37 -14.31
CA SER A 73 -4.26 17.94 -14.90
C SER A 73 -4.25 17.91 -16.42
N TRP A 74 -3.11 18.20 -17.04
CA TRP A 74 -2.94 18.28 -18.50
C TRP A 74 -3.05 16.92 -19.18
N CYS A 75 -2.85 15.83 -18.44
CA CYS A 75 -2.83 14.44 -18.92
C CYS A 75 -4.24 13.85 -19.09
N PRO A 76 -4.72 13.59 -20.33
CA PRO A 76 -6.06 13.02 -20.55
C PRO A 76 -6.32 11.67 -19.87
N PRO A 77 -5.43 10.65 -19.93
CA PRO A 77 -5.68 9.39 -19.26
C PRO A 77 -5.68 9.53 -17.73
N CYS A 78 -5.02 10.56 -17.18
CA CYS A 78 -5.05 10.88 -15.75
C CYS A 78 -6.43 11.38 -15.34
N ARG A 79 -7.02 12.31 -16.10
CA ARG A 79 -8.39 12.80 -15.88
C ARG A 79 -9.45 11.68 -15.97
N LEU A 80 -9.22 10.67 -16.80
CA LEU A 80 -10.10 9.49 -16.88
C LEU A 80 -9.93 8.52 -15.71
N PHE A 81 -8.72 8.41 -15.16
CA PHE A 81 -8.43 7.50 -14.05
C PHE A 81 -8.82 8.09 -12.69
N ALA A 82 -8.64 9.40 -12.49
CA ALA A 82 -8.87 10.06 -11.21
C ALA A 82 -10.26 9.79 -10.60
N PRO A 83 -11.40 9.86 -11.34
CA PRO A 83 -12.71 9.53 -10.79
C PRO A 83 -12.80 8.10 -10.28
N ARG A 84 -12.18 7.13 -10.97
CA ARG A 84 -12.15 5.73 -10.53
C ARG A 84 -11.30 5.53 -9.29
N LEU A 85 -10.18 6.23 -9.19
CA LEU A 85 -9.35 6.22 -8.00
C LEU A 85 -10.07 6.87 -6.80
N CYS A 86 -10.84 7.94 -7.02
CA CYS A 86 -11.64 8.57 -5.96
C CYS A 86 -12.69 7.59 -5.43
N ALA A 87 -13.46 6.94 -6.30
CA ALA A 87 -14.45 5.94 -5.89
C ALA A 87 -13.80 4.77 -5.12
N PHE A 88 -12.68 4.24 -5.65
CA PHE A 88 -11.94 3.18 -4.96
C PHE A 88 -11.44 3.61 -3.57
N LEU A 89 -10.95 4.85 -3.43
CA LEU A 89 -10.52 5.38 -2.14
C LEU A 89 -11.70 5.55 -1.18
N GLU A 90 -12.84 6.05 -1.65
CA GLU A 90 -14.04 6.23 -0.85
C GLU A 90 -14.55 4.91 -0.26
N ASP A 91 -14.56 3.85 -1.07
CA ASP A 91 -14.96 2.50 -0.65
C ASP A 91 -13.98 1.86 0.35
N ASN A 92 -12.73 2.35 0.41
CA ASN A 92 -11.64 1.70 1.14
C ASN A 92 -10.89 2.62 2.13
N ARG A 93 -11.44 3.79 2.50
CA ARG A 93 -10.75 4.83 3.31
C ARG A 93 -10.16 4.35 4.64
N SER A 94 -10.73 3.29 5.23
CA SER A 94 -10.26 2.72 6.50
C SER A 94 -8.92 1.99 6.38
N SER A 95 -8.61 1.41 5.22
CA SER A 95 -7.41 0.59 5.00
C SER A 95 -6.52 1.07 3.85
N PHE A 96 -6.98 2.05 3.06
CA PHE A 96 -6.25 2.58 1.91
C PHE A 96 -6.19 4.11 1.97
N ALA A 97 -5.04 4.66 1.61
CA ALA A 97 -4.81 6.09 1.45
C ALA A 97 -4.15 6.38 0.11
N VAL A 98 -4.40 7.55 -0.46
CA VAL A 98 -3.72 8.02 -1.68
C VAL A 98 -2.93 9.27 -1.35
N ILE A 99 -1.69 9.32 -1.82
CA ILE A 99 -0.83 10.50 -1.80
C ILE A 99 -0.53 10.88 -3.24
N HIS A 100 -1.02 12.04 -3.67
CA HIS A 100 -0.81 12.55 -5.00
C HIS A 100 0.56 13.22 -5.14
N VAL A 101 1.28 12.82 -6.19
CA VAL A 101 2.55 13.36 -6.63
C VAL A 101 2.32 14.02 -7.98
N SER A 102 2.07 15.33 -7.96
CA SER A 102 1.71 16.09 -9.16
C SER A 102 2.90 16.28 -10.10
N LEU A 103 2.63 16.16 -11.40
CA LEU A 103 3.49 16.55 -12.52
C LEU A 103 2.91 17.77 -13.28
N ASP A 104 2.04 18.55 -12.63
CA ASP A 104 1.54 19.79 -13.20
C ASP A 104 2.67 20.81 -13.36
N HIS A 105 2.56 21.68 -14.36
CA HIS A 105 3.58 22.69 -14.68
C HIS A 105 3.35 24.03 -13.96
N SER A 106 2.26 24.15 -13.21
CA SER A 106 1.95 25.33 -12.41
C SER A 106 1.21 24.94 -11.14
N GLU A 107 1.38 25.71 -10.08
CA GLU A 107 0.70 25.54 -8.80
C GLU A 107 -0.83 25.65 -8.95
N SER A 108 -1.31 26.61 -9.74
CA SER A 108 -2.75 26.78 -9.99
C SER A 108 -3.40 25.56 -10.66
N ALA A 109 -2.73 24.96 -11.65
CA ALA A 109 -3.22 23.73 -12.28
C ALA A 109 -3.22 22.53 -11.31
N PHE A 110 -2.23 22.47 -10.41
CA PHE A 110 -2.20 21.48 -9.34
C PHE A 110 -3.35 21.67 -8.34
N GLU A 111 -3.59 22.90 -7.88
CA GLU A 111 -4.68 23.22 -6.96
C GLU A 111 -6.04 22.88 -7.58
N GLU A 112 -6.29 23.31 -8.82
CA GLU A 112 -7.54 23.01 -9.53
C GLU A 112 -7.75 21.49 -9.67
N TYR A 113 -6.69 20.75 -10.00
CA TYR A 113 -6.79 19.31 -10.18
C TYR A 113 -6.96 18.54 -8.87
N THR A 114 -6.49 19.07 -7.75
CA THR A 114 -6.56 18.40 -6.44
C THR A 114 -7.76 18.82 -5.61
N TYR A 115 -8.36 19.97 -5.93
CA TYR A 115 -9.53 20.49 -5.26
C TYR A 115 -10.65 19.44 -5.15
N ALA A 116 -11.19 19.32 -3.94
CA ALA A 116 -12.28 18.39 -3.58
C ALA A 116 -12.00 16.90 -3.86
N LYS A 117 -10.76 16.49 -4.16
CA LYS A 117 -10.42 15.08 -4.30
C LYS A 117 -10.07 14.47 -2.93
N PRO A 118 -10.47 13.22 -2.65
CA PRO A 118 -10.40 12.65 -1.31
C PRO A 118 -9.01 12.17 -0.88
N TRP A 119 -7.94 12.61 -1.56
CA TRP A 119 -6.57 12.17 -1.33
C TRP A 119 -5.70 13.24 -0.68
N TYR A 120 -4.56 12.83 -0.13
CA TYR A 120 -3.52 13.72 0.34
C TYR A 120 -2.62 14.16 -0.83
N ASN A 121 -1.89 15.26 -0.65
CA ASN A 121 -0.98 15.81 -1.64
C ASN A 121 0.39 16.08 -1.04
N ILE A 122 1.43 15.87 -1.83
CA ILE A 122 2.74 16.48 -1.58
C ILE A 122 2.69 17.91 -2.16
N PRO A 123 3.06 18.95 -1.39
CA PRO A 123 3.05 20.34 -1.84
C PRO A 123 3.79 20.55 -3.16
N TYR A 124 3.30 21.52 -3.93
CA TYR A 124 3.77 21.76 -5.29
C TYR A 124 5.24 22.23 -5.34
N ASP A 125 5.67 23.01 -4.38
CA ASP A 125 7.03 23.56 -4.34
C ASP A 125 8.11 22.56 -3.93
N LEU A 126 7.74 21.35 -3.46
CA LEU A 126 8.72 20.41 -2.93
C LEU A 126 9.45 19.58 -4.02
N PRO A 127 10.80 19.58 -4.03
CA PRO A 127 11.59 18.84 -5.01
C PRO A 127 11.53 17.31 -4.83
N ILE A 128 11.03 16.84 -3.67
CA ILE A 128 10.87 15.40 -3.40
C ILE A 128 9.94 14.75 -4.43
N ARG A 129 8.97 15.48 -5.01
CA ARG A 129 8.06 14.97 -6.04
C ARG A 129 8.83 14.41 -7.23
N GLU A 130 9.76 15.19 -7.77
CA GLU A 130 10.59 14.76 -8.89
C GLU A 130 11.54 13.62 -8.51
N SER A 131 12.10 13.68 -7.30
CA SER A 131 13.01 12.63 -6.81
C SER A 131 12.29 11.29 -6.70
N LEU A 132 11.05 11.26 -6.19
CA LEU A 132 10.23 10.05 -6.13
C LEU A 132 9.90 9.50 -7.52
N VAL A 133 9.53 10.39 -8.46
CA VAL A 133 9.24 10.02 -9.85
C VAL A 133 10.45 9.37 -10.53
N ARG A 134 11.66 9.93 -10.31
CA ARG A 134 12.93 9.36 -10.79
C ARG A 134 13.28 8.04 -10.10
N GLU A 135 13.18 7.98 -8.77
CA GLU A 135 13.46 6.80 -7.95
C GLU A 135 12.59 5.60 -8.37
N TRP A 136 11.30 5.84 -8.61
CA TRP A 136 10.33 4.84 -9.05
C TRP A 136 10.32 4.59 -10.56
N LYS A 137 11.20 5.27 -11.31
CA LYS A 137 11.35 5.13 -12.78
C LYS A 137 10.01 5.26 -13.52
N VAL A 138 9.18 6.21 -13.09
CA VAL A 138 7.87 6.44 -13.71
C VAL A 138 8.08 7.09 -15.08
N SER A 139 7.87 6.30 -16.13
CA SER A 139 8.01 6.74 -17.53
C SER A 139 6.68 7.14 -18.18
N THR A 140 5.55 6.73 -17.59
CA THR A 140 4.21 7.00 -18.13
C THR A 140 3.23 7.31 -17.01
N ILE A 141 2.26 8.20 -17.29
CA ILE A 141 1.19 8.58 -16.36
C ILE A 141 -0.19 8.28 -16.97
N PRO A 142 -1.21 7.98 -16.15
CA PRO A 142 -1.17 7.89 -14.68
C PRO A 142 -0.44 6.64 -14.18
N ALA A 143 0.38 6.79 -13.13
CA ALA A 143 1.00 5.69 -12.39
C ALA A 143 0.48 5.68 -10.96
N LEU A 144 0.32 4.49 -10.38
CA LEU A 144 -0.07 4.32 -8.99
C LEU A 144 0.85 3.26 -8.38
N LEU A 145 1.80 3.70 -7.59
CA LEU A 145 2.70 2.83 -6.84
C LEU A 145 2.05 2.48 -5.51
N ILE A 146 2.03 1.19 -5.19
CA ILE A 146 1.44 0.67 -3.95
C ILE A 146 2.57 0.38 -2.96
N TYR A 147 2.46 0.98 -1.78
CA TYR A 147 3.44 0.94 -0.71
C TYR A 147 2.80 0.47 0.59
N ASN A 148 3.53 -0.34 1.35
CA ASN A 148 3.14 -0.76 2.69
C ASN A 148 4.09 -0.12 3.72
N PRO A 149 3.63 0.87 4.49
CA PRO A 149 4.44 1.54 5.51
C PRO A 149 4.81 0.62 6.69
N MET A 150 4.06 -0.45 6.97
CA MET A 150 4.43 -1.36 8.05
C MET A 150 5.66 -2.19 7.67
N THR A 151 5.74 -2.64 6.41
CA THR A 151 6.87 -3.44 5.92
C THR A 151 7.98 -2.60 5.28
N HIS A 152 7.74 -1.31 5.04
CA HIS A 152 8.56 -0.41 4.22
C HIS A 152 8.80 -0.91 2.78
N GLN A 153 7.86 -1.67 2.22
CA GLN A 153 8.01 -2.26 0.89
C GLN A 153 7.09 -1.64 -0.15
N THR A 154 7.64 -1.43 -1.34
CA THR A 154 6.85 -1.20 -2.56
C THR A 154 6.30 -2.54 -3.03
N ILE A 155 4.98 -2.72 -2.96
CA ILE A 155 4.27 -3.94 -3.34
C ILE A 155 4.20 -4.06 -4.87
N THR A 156 3.84 -2.97 -5.55
CA THR A 156 3.72 -2.96 -7.02
C THR A 156 3.71 -1.55 -7.60
N THR A 157 4.19 -1.41 -8.82
CA THR A 157 4.01 -0.21 -9.67
C THR A 157 2.76 -0.29 -10.56
N TRP A 158 2.03 -1.41 -10.53
CA TRP A 158 0.88 -1.70 -11.38
C TRP A 158 -0.46 -1.33 -10.73
N GLY A 159 -0.45 -0.51 -9.68
CA GLY A 159 -1.65 -0.15 -8.91
C GLY A 159 -2.78 0.39 -9.78
N ARG A 160 -2.46 1.17 -10.82
CA ARG A 160 -3.44 1.74 -11.74
C ARG A 160 -4.19 0.63 -12.48
N THR A 161 -3.45 -0.35 -13.01
CA THR A 161 -4.03 -1.52 -13.68
C THR A 161 -4.88 -2.33 -12.71
N ALA A 162 -4.43 -2.48 -11.46
CA ALA A 162 -5.15 -3.24 -10.45
C ALA A 162 -6.47 -2.60 -10.01
N VAL A 163 -6.50 -1.29 -9.77
CA VAL A 163 -7.77 -0.56 -9.55
C VAL A 163 -8.71 -0.69 -10.76
N MET A 164 -8.16 -0.71 -11.98
CA MET A 164 -8.97 -0.75 -13.20
C MET A 164 -9.51 -2.13 -13.56
N LYS A 165 -8.80 -3.20 -13.20
CA LYS A 165 -9.11 -4.58 -13.60
C LYS A 165 -9.61 -5.46 -12.45
N ASN A 166 -9.30 -5.10 -11.21
CA ASN A 166 -9.67 -5.84 -10.01
C ASN A 166 -10.06 -4.90 -8.84
N PRO A 167 -10.99 -3.94 -9.03
CA PRO A 167 -11.31 -2.94 -8.01
C PRO A 167 -11.83 -3.53 -6.69
N GLN A 168 -12.45 -4.70 -6.70
CA GLN A 168 -12.98 -5.33 -5.47
C GLN A 168 -11.94 -6.18 -4.72
N GLY A 169 -10.89 -6.65 -5.40
CA GLY A 169 -9.95 -7.61 -4.84
C GLY A 169 -8.53 -7.08 -4.66
N CYS A 170 -8.14 -6.01 -5.36
CA CYS A 170 -6.74 -5.58 -5.38
C CYS A 170 -6.23 -5.14 -4.01
N LEU A 171 -7.06 -4.55 -3.16
CA LEU A 171 -6.62 -4.13 -1.81
C LEU A 171 -6.27 -5.32 -0.92
N GLU A 172 -7.10 -6.37 -0.92
CA GLU A 172 -6.84 -7.58 -0.11
C GLU A 172 -5.60 -8.33 -0.59
N GLU A 173 -5.34 -8.31 -1.90
CA GLU A 173 -4.09 -8.80 -2.50
C GLU A 173 -2.88 -7.97 -2.03
N TRP A 174 -2.97 -6.64 -2.04
CA TRP A 174 -1.90 -5.75 -1.59
C TRP A 174 -1.58 -5.93 -0.10
N LYS A 175 -2.61 -6.08 0.75
CA LYS A 175 -2.43 -6.40 2.18
C LYS A 175 -1.62 -7.68 2.40
N GLN A 176 -1.68 -8.62 1.45
CA GLN A 176 -0.93 -9.87 1.45
C GLN A 176 0.36 -9.80 0.63
N ASN A 177 0.85 -8.59 0.33
CA ASN A 177 2.05 -8.33 -0.45
C ASN A 177 2.04 -8.94 -1.87
N ARG A 178 0.85 -9.04 -2.49
CA ARG A 178 0.67 -9.49 -3.88
C ARG A 178 0.40 -8.31 -4.81
N HIS A 179 0.60 -8.49 -6.11
CA HIS A 179 0.53 -7.39 -7.08
C HIS A 179 -0.87 -6.76 -7.29
N GLY A 180 -1.96 -7.38 -6.82
CA GLY A 180 -3.33 -6.87 -6.96
C GLY A 180 -4.03 -7.24 -8.27
N VAL A 181 -3.31 -7.79 -9.25
CA VAL A 181 -3.87 -8.35 -10.49
C VAL A 181 -3.28 -9.71 -10.79
N GLY A 182 -4.16 -10.68 -11.07
CA GLY A 182 -3.80 -11.98 -11.61
C GLY A 182 -3.78 -12.00 -13.13
N TRP A 183 -3.07 -12.98 -13.70
CA TRP A 183 -2.95 -13.17 -15.15
C TRP A 183 -4.31 -13.25 -15.87
N ILE A 184 -5.29 -13.94 -15.27
CA ILE A 184 -6.64 -14.07 -15.85
C ILE A 184 -7.32 -12.70 -15.96
N GLN A 185 -7.14 -11.80 -14.99
CA GLN A 185 -7.74 -10.46 -15.00
C GLN A 185 -7.08 -9.55 -16.04
N LEU A 186 -5.81 -9.78 -16.38
CA LEU A 186 -5.12 -9.07 -17.46
C LEU A 186 -5.65 -9.49 -18.84
N ILE A 187 -6.07 -10.76 -18.99
CA ILE A 187 -6.61 -11.33 -20.22
C ILE A 187 -8.13 -11.11 -20.35
N ARG A 188 -8.83 -10.76 -19.25
CA ARG A 188 -10.27 -10.44 -19.26
C ARG A 188 -10.55 -9.21 -20.15
N GLY A 189 -11.18 -9.54 -21.26
CA GLY A 189 -11.38 -8.74 -22.47
C GLY A 189 -11.60 -9.65 -23.69
N ASN A 190 -11.19 -10.93 -23.60
CA ASN A 190 -11.38 -11.91 -24.67
C ASN A 190 -11.83 -13.28 -24.13
N GLU A 191 -12.90 -13.32 -23.32
CA GLU A 191 -13.41 -14.58 -22.74
C GLU A 191 -13.77 -15.59 -23.83
N ILE A 192 -14.26 -15.11 -24.99
CA ILE A 192 -14.49 -15.94 -26.16
C ILE A 192 -13.19 -16.57 -26.69
N ALA A 193 -12.06 -15.84 -26.73
CA ALA A 193 -10.80 -16.43 -27.20
C ALA A 193 -10.22 -17.47 -26.25
N VAL A 194 -10.44 -17.33 -24.93
CA VAL A 194 -10.03 -18.35 -23.96
C VAL A 194 -10.87 -19.61 -24.13
N LEU A 195 -12.19 -19.48 -24.29
CA LEU A 195 -13.07 -20.61 -24.58
C LEU A 195 -12.77 -21.26 -25.93
N ILE A 196 -12.43 -20.48 -26.96
CA ILE A 196 -11.98 -20.99 -28.26
C ILE A 196 -10.67 -21.75 -28.11
N TRP A 197 -9.68 -21.21 -27.40
CA TRP A 197 -8.39 -21.88 -27.20
C TRP A 197 -8.53 -23.19 -26.42
N VAL A 198 -9.30 -23.19 -25.33
CA VAL A 198 -9.59 -24.41 -24.56
C VAL A 198 -10.37 -25.41 -25.42
N GLY A 199 -11.36 -24.95 -26.19
CA GLY A 199 -12.12 -25.77 -27.12
C GLY A 199 -11.25 -26.39 -28.22
N LEU A 200 -10.31 -25.64 -28.80
CA LEU A 200 -9.36 -26.13 -29.81
C LEU A 200 -8.39 -27.17 -29.22
N ILE A 201 -7.92 -26.98 -27.99
CA ILE A 201 -7.07 -27.97 -27.31
C ILE A 201 -7.84 -29.27 -27.10
N TYR A 202 -9.08 -29.20 -26.60
CA TYR A 202 -9.93 -30.39 -26.41
C TYR A 202 -10.28 -31.07 -27.73
N PHE A 203 -10.59 -30.30 -28.78
CA PHE A 203 -10.88 -30.85 -30.11
C PHE A 203 -9.65 -31.55 -30.70
N CYS A 204 -8.47 -30.94 -30.63
CA CYS A 204 -7.21 -31.55 -31.06
C CYS A 204 -6.90 -32.82 -30.27
N ALA A 205 -7.03 -32.80 -28.94
CA ALA A 205 -6.78 -33.97 -28.09
C ALA A 205 -7.74 -35.13 -28.42
N TYR A 206 -9.03 -34.82 -28.65
CA TYR A 206 -10.02 -35.82 -29.05
C TYR A 206 -9.71 -36.42 -30.44
N TYR A 207 -9.34 -35.60 -31.43
CA TYR A 207 -9.02 -36.08 -32.77
C TYR A 207 -7.74 -36.92 -32.81
N ILE A 208 -6.72 -36.53 -32.03
CA ILE A 208 -5.51 -37.32 -31.84
C ILE A 208 -5.83 -38.66 -31.17
N TYR A 209 -6.67 -38.66 -30.13
CA TYR A 209 -7.11 -39.90 -29.48
C TYR A 209 -7.82 -40.85 -30.47
N GLN A 210 -8.70 -40.34 -31.32
CA GLN A 210 -9.37 -41.15 -32.35
C GLN A 210 -8.41 -41.71 -33.40
N LEU A 211 -7.34 -40.98 -33.76
CA LEU A 211 -6.31 -41.46 -34.69
C LEU A 211 -5.42 -42.58 -34.12
N PHE A 212 -5.35 -42.74 -32.80
CA PHE A 212 -4.54 -43.78 -32.15
C PHE A 212 -5.35 -45.01 -31.69
N VAL A 213 -6.68 -44.95 -31.77
CA VAL A 213 -7.59 -46.03 -31.33
C VAL A 213 -8.16 -46.85 -32.52
N LEU A 214 -7.84 -46.45 -33.76
CA LEU A 214 -8.10 -47.19 -35.02
C LEU A 214 -6.81 -47.81 -35.56
#